data_AF-Q129A8-F1
#
_entry.id   AF-Q129A8-F1
#
_cell.length_a   1.000
_cell.length_b   1.000
_cell.length_c   1.000
_cell.angle_alpha   90.00
_cell.angle_beta   90.00
_cell.angle_gamma   90.00
#
_symmetry.space_group_name_H-M   'P 1'
#
loop_
_entity.id
_entity.type
_entity.pdbx_description
1 polymer ?
#
loop_
_entity_poly.entity_id
_entity_poly.type
_entity_poly.pdbx_seq_one_letter_code
_entity_poly.pdbx_strand_id
1 'polypeptide(L)'
;MTPESILELLWAQGFTVCLVERYRLAVSPASTLQDSQRELLRANKAAIVAALREADSIIADLLKAAMLACDHHGDNPAAREAMCADCLATPPHLRADLLAHFKQTYRGQA
;
A
#
# COMPACT_ATOMS: atom_id res chain seq x y z
N MET A 1 -19.43 -8.21 -2.65
CA MET A 1 -18.19 -8.14 -1.86
C MET A 1 -17.39 -6.98 -2.41
N THR A 2 -16.84 -6.10 -1.58
CA THR A 2 -16.03 -4.94 -2.05
C THR A 2 -14.63 -5.40 -2.43
N PRO A 3 -13.92 -4.68 -3.33
CA PRO A 3 -12.53 -5.00 -3.67
C PRO A 3 -11.61 -4.99 -2.44
N GLU A 4 -11.85 -4.08 -1.49
CA GLU A 4 -11.12 -3.98 -0.24
C GLU A 4 -11.27 -5.24 0.61
N SER A 5 -12.49 -5.72 0.84
CA SER A 5 -12.71 -6.94 1.62
C SER A 5 -12.12 -8.19 0.98
N ILE A 6 -12.02 -8.24 -0.36
CA ILE A 6 -11.33 -9.34 -1.06
C ILE A 6 -9.83 -9.28 -0.79
N LEU A 7 -9.24 -8.08 -0.87
CA LEU A 7 -7.82 -7.88 -0.58
C LEU A 7 -7.50 -8.20 0.88
N GLU A 8 -8.30 -7.71 1.83
CA GLU A 8 -8.16 -8.00 3.27
C GLU A 8 -8.24 -9.50 3.55
N LEU A 9 -9.19 -10.20 2.93
CA LEU A 9 -9.32 -11.66 3.04
C LEU A 9 -8.04 -12.37 2.55
N LEU A 10 -7.50 -11.94 1.40
CA LEU A 10 -6.30 -12.53 0.82
C LEU A 10 -5.04 -12.23 1.68
N TRP A 11 -4.90 -11.00 2.18
CA TRP A 11 -3.81 -10.63 3.09
C TRP A 11 -3.88 -11.38 4.42
N ALA A 12 -5.08 -11.56 4.99
CA ALA A 12 -5.28 -12.36 6.20
C ALA A 12 -4.92 -13.84 6.01
N GLN A 13 -5.00 -14.34 4.78
CA GLN A 13 -4.57 -15.68 4.39
C GLN A 13 -3.07 -15.75 4.05
N GLY A 14 -2.33 -14.65 4.19
CA GLY A 14 -0.89 -14.58 3.93
C GLY A 14 -0.52 -14.31 2.47
N PHE A 15 -1.47 -13.96 1.62
CA PHE A 15 -1.20 -13.57 0.23
C PHE A 15 -0.96 -12.08 0.12
N THR A 16 0.11 -11.68 -0.54
CA THR A 16 0.35 -10.31 -0.96
C THR A 16 -0.23 -10.09 -2.34
N VAL A 17 -1.20 -9.19 -2.45
CA VAL A 17 -1.78 -8.75 -3.74
C VAL A 17 -1.33 -7.32 -4.05
N CYS A 18 -0.67 -7.14 -5.19
CA CYS A 18 -0.12 -5.84 -5.62
C CYS A 18 -0.30 -5.63 -7.13
N LEU A 19 -0.19 -4.38 -7.59
CA LEU A 19 -0.04 -4.07 -9.01
C LEU A 19 1.44 -4.04 -9.39
N VAL A 20 1.78 -4.75 -10.46
CA VAL A 20 3.07 -4.68 -11.16
C VAL A 20 2.85 -4.13 -12.56
N GLU A 21 3.88 -3.58 -13.19
CA GLU A 21 3.82 -3.09 -14.58
C GLU A 21 2.61 -2.14 -14.83
N ARG A 22 2.31 -1.29 -13.84
CA ARG A 22 1.19 -0.31 -13.77
C ARG A 22 -0.25 -0.86 -13.79
N TYR A 23 -0.51 -2.05 -14.34
CA TYR A 23 -1.89 -2.57 -14.49
C TYR A 23 -2.04 -4.07 -14.29
N ARG A 24 -0.94 -4.78 -14.03
CA ARG A 24 -0.97 -6.24 -13.87
C ARG A 24 -1.12 -6.59 -12.41
N LEU A 25 -2.14 -7.36 -12.09
CA LEU A 25 -2.33 -7.87 -10.74
C LEU A 25 -1.39 -9.06 -10.50
N ALA A 26 -0.54 -8.93 -9.49
CA ALA A 26 0.37 -9.97 -9.02
C ALA A 26 -0.06 -10.42 -7.63
N VAL A 27 0.02 -11.74 -7.39
CA VAL A 27 -0.24 -12.34 -6.09
C VAL A 27 0.93 -13.22 -5.69
N SER A 28 1.40 -13.09 -4.46
CA SER A 28 2.51 -13.87 -3.90
C SER A 28 2.19 -14.35 -2.49
N PRO A 29 2.46 -15.62 -2.12
CA PRO A 29 2.95 -16.69 -2.99
C PRO A 29 1.87 -17.20 -3.96
N ALA A 30 2.20 -17.31 -5.25
CA ALA A 30 1.26 -17.81 -6.26
C ALA A 30 1.05 -19.33 -6.19
N SER A 31 1.99 -20.06 -5.59
CA SER A 31 1.99 -21.52 -5.50
C SER A 31 0.89 -22.09 -4.61
N THR A 32 0.38 -21.30 -3.66
CA THR A 32 -0.71 -21.70 -2.75
C THR A 32 -2.07 -21.14 -3.16
N LEU A 33 -2.15 -20.49 -4.33
CA LEU A 33 -3.35 -19.81 -4.81
C LEU A 33 -4.37 -20.81 -5.39
N GLN A 34 -5.44 -21.05 -4.65
CA GLN A 34 -6.54 -21.94 -5.00
C GLN A 34 -7.37 -21.38 -6.17
N ASP A 35 -8.07 -22.27 -6.88
CA ASP A 35 -8.89 -21.89 -8.04
C ASP A 35 -10.06 -20.98 -7.65
N SER A 36 -10.66 -21.16 -6.47
CA SER A 36 -11.70 -20.28 -5.92
C SER A 36 -11.19 -18.85 -5.70
N GLN A 37 -9.97 -18.69 -5.18
CA GLN A 37 -9.32 -17.38 -5.01
C GLN A 37 -8.99 -16.73 -6.35
N ARG A 38 -8.54 -17.53 -7.34
CA ARG A 38 -8.32 -17.06 -8.72
C ARG A 38 -9.60 -16.58 -9.38
N GLU A 39 -10.71 -17.28 -9.18
CA GLU A 39 -12.01 -16.87 -9.70
C GLU A 39 -12.49 -15.58 -9.06
N LEU A 40 -12.38 -15.44 -7.74
CA LEU A 40 -12.65 -14.21 -6.99
C LEU A 40 -11.86 -13.01 -7.52
N LEU A 41 -10.54 -13.18 -7.72
CA LEU A 41 -9.65 -12.16 -8.28
C LEU A 41 -10.01 -11.80 -9.72
N ARG A 42 -10.37 -12.79 -10.56
CA ARG A 42 -10.76 -12.56 -11.96
C ARG A 42 -12.10 -11.84 -12.06
N ALA A 43 -13.09 -12.26 -11.27
CA ALA A 43 -14.42 -11.68 -11.26
C ALA A 43 -14.41 -10.20 -10.80
N ASN A 44 -13.49 -9.85 -9.90
CA ASN A 44 -13.39 -8.49 -9.32
C ASN A 44 -12.18 -7.70 -9.83
N LYS A 45 -11.46 -8.20 -10.85
CA LYS A 45 -10.16 -7.67 -11.27
C LYS A 45 -10.18 -6.16 -11.51
N ALA A 46 -11.18 -5.66 -12.24
CA ALA A 46 -11.26 -4.23 -12.57
C ALA A 46 -11.42 -3.35 -11.32
N ALA A 47 -12.29 -3.76 -10.40
CA ALA A 47 -12.51 -3.06 -9.14
C ALA A 47 -11.27 -3.11 -8.22
N ILE A 48 -10.60 -4.26 -8.16
CA ILE A 48 -9.36 -4.42 -7.38
C ILE A 48 -8.24 -3.55 -7.96
N VAL A 49 -8.08 -3.53 -9.29
CA VAL A 49 -7.09 -2.66 -9.95
C VAL A 49 -7.40 -1.19 -9.67
N ALA A 50 -8.67 -0.77 -9.70
CA ALA A 50 -9.06 0.59 -9.36
C ALA A 50 -8.69 0.94 -7.90
N ALA A 51 -9.07 0.09 -6.94
CA ALA A 51 -8.77 0.28 -5.53
C ALA A 51 -7.25 0.34 -5.26
N LEU A 52 -6.47 -0.56 -5.89
CA LEU A 52 -5.01 -0.56 -5.76
C LEU A 52 -4.37 0.69 -6.40
N ARG A 53 -4.95 1.25 -7.48
CA ARG A 53 -4.48 2.51 -8.07
C ARG A 53 -4.81 3.71 -7.20
N GLU A 54 -5.98 3.73 -6.59
CA GLU A 54 -6.34 4.75 -5.61
C GLU A 54 -5.37 4.70 -4.42
N ALA A 55 -5.08 3.49 -3.90
CA ALA A 55 -4.10 3.30 -2.84
C ALA A 55 -2.66 3.66 -3.28
N ASP A 56 -2.29 3.43 -4.54
CA ASP A 56 -1.00 3.88 -5.08
C ASP A 56 -0.93 5.41 -5.14
N SER A 57 -2.04 6.10 -5.44
CA SER A 57 -2.08 7.57 -5.38
C SER A 57 -1.79 8.11 -3.98
N ILE A 58 -2.08 7.34 -2.92
CA ILE A 58 -1.80 7.71 -1.52
C ILE A 58 -0.29 7.68 -1.24
N ILE A 59 0.50 6.91 -2.00
CA ILE A 59 1.93 6.78 -1.72
C ILE A 59 2.68 8.10 -1.92
N ALA A 60 2.28 8.90 -2.90
CA ALA A 60 2.88 10.19 -3.13
C ALA A 60 2.66 11.14 -1.94
N ASP A 61 1.47 11.10 -1.34
CA ASP A 61 1.14 11.84 -0.13
C ASP A 61 1.88 11.29 1.09
N LEU A 62 1.98 9.97 1.22
CA LEU A 62 2.71 9.28 2.29
C LEU A 62 4.19 9.64 2.28
N LEU A 63 4.84 9.57 1.12
CA LEU A 63 6.26 9.93 0.99
C LEU A 63 6.50 11.40 1.34
N LYS A 64 5.62 12.31 0.92
CA LYS A 64 5.71 13.73 1.33
C LYS A 64 5.58 13.90 2.84
N ALA A 65 4.61 13.23 3.46
CA ALA A 65 4.39 13.31 4.90
C ALA A 65 5.56 12.69 5.69
N ALA A 66 6.12 11.58 5.20
CA ALA A 66 7.31 10.94 5.76
C ALA A 66 8.55 11.83 5.65
N MET A 67 8.73 12.54 4.52
CA MET A 67 9.82 13.51 4.37
C MET A 67 9.70 14.67 5.37
N LEU A 68 8.49 15.16 5.64
CA LEU A 68 8.26 16.17 6.67
C LEU A 68 8.61 15.65 8.07
N ALA A 69 8.27 14.40 8.37
CA ALA A 69 8.68 13.76 9.61
C ALA A 69 10.22 13.69 9.73
N CYS A 70 10.91 13.24 8.68
CA CYS A 70 12.36 13.23 8.65
C CYS A 70 12.98 14.62 8.82
N ASP A 71 12.38 15.65 8.23
CA ASP A 71 12.85 17.03 8.40
C ASP A 71 12.71 17.51 9.85
N HIS A 72 11.59 17.18 10.50
CA HIS A 72 11.35 17.46 11.92
C HIS A 72 12.38 16.81 12.86
N HIS A 73 12.76 15.56 12.57
CA HIS A 73 13.76 14.84 13.37
C HIS A 73 15.21 15.20 13.02
N GLY A 74 15.45 16.01 11.99
CA GLY A 74 16.80 16.34 11.51
C GLY A 74 17.51 15.17 10.85
N ASP A 75 16.74 14.24 10.26
CA ASP A 75 17.27 13.02 9.65
C ASP A 75 18.22 13.32 8.48
N ASN A 76 19.31 12.56 8.46
CA ASN A 76 20.28 12.59 7.37
C ASN A 76 19.71 11.96 6.08
N PRO A 77 20.39 12.14 4.93
CA PRO A 77 19.90 11.62 3.64
C PRO A 77 19.66 10.11 3.65
N ALA A 78 20.51 9.33 4.33
CA ALA A 78 20.36 7.87 4.41
C ALA A 78 19.10 7.46 5.18
N ALA A 79 18.75 8.17 6.26
CA ALA A 79 17.53 7.94 7.01
C ALA A 79 16.27 8.31 6.19
N ARG A 80 16.33 9.39 5.39
CA ARG A 80 15.26 9.75 4.45
C ARG A 80 15.03 8.68 3.38
N GLU A 81 16.11 8.13 2.82
CA GLU A 81 16.04 7.04 1.86
C GLU A 81 15.47 5.76 2.49
N ALA A 82 15.89 5.42 3.71
CA ALA A 82 15.35 4.30 4.47
C ALA A 82 13.84 4.47 4.74
N MET A 83 13.41 5.67 5.15
CA MET A 83 11.99 5.98 5.39
C MET A 83 11.15 5.86 4.12
N CYS A 84 11.68 6.30 2.97
CA CYS A 84 11.04 6.13 1.67
C CYS A 84 10.90 4.64 1.30
N ALA A 85 11.96 3.86 1.50
CA ALA A 85 11.94 2.42 1.27
C ALA A 85 10.92 1.70 2.16
N ASP A 86 10.81 2.11 3.43
CA ASP A 86 9.83 1.57 4.38
C ASP A 86 8.39 1.89 3.98
N CYS A 87 8.13 3.13 3.53
CA CYS A 87 6.82 3.53 2.99
C CYS A 87 6.45 2.75 1.72
N LEU A 88 7.43 2.45 0.85
CA LEU A 88 7.24 1.61 -0.34
C LEU A 88 6.98 0.14 0.02
N ALA A 89 7.69 -0.38 1.03
CA ALA A 89 7.51 -1.73 1.54
C ALA A 89 6.18 -1.91 2.29
N THR A 90 5.65 -0.84 2.87
CA THR A 90 4.36 -0.84 3.57
C THR A 90 3.25 -1.29 2.63
N PRO A 91 2.40 -2.26 3.02
CA PRO A 91 1.27 -2.71 2.22
C PRO A 91 0.28 -1.57 1.90
N PRO A 92 -0.31 -1.52 0.70
CA PRO A 92 -1.14 -0.40 0.25
C PRO A 92 -2.35 -0.10 1.15
N HIS A 93 -2.92 -1.11 1.81
CA HIS A 93 -4.01 -0.91 2.77
C HIS A 93 -3.59 -0.26 4.08
N LEU A 94 -2.33 -0.46 4.51
CA LEU A 94 -1.78 0.19 5.71
C LEU A 94 -1.25 1.59 5.40
N ARG A 95 -0.93 1.90 4.13
CA ARG A 95 -0.43 3.23 3.72
C ARG A 95 -1.41 4.35 4.04
N ALA A 96 -2.71 4.11 3.91
CA ALA A 96 -3.73 5.12 4.22
C ALA A 96 -3.76 5.46 5.72
N ASP A 97 -3.70 4.43 6.57
CA ASP A 97 -3.62 4.58 8.02
C ASP A 97 -2.31 5.25 8.45
N LEU A 98 -1.18 4.79 7.88
CA LEU A 98 0.14 5.37 8.11
C LEU A 98 0.21 6.85 7.69
N LEU A 99 -0.39 7.20 6.54
CA LEU A 99 -0.51 8.59 6.10
C LEU A 99 -1.34 9.41 7.07
N ALA A 100 -2.47 8.88 7.54
CA ALA A 100 -3.32 9.55 8.53
C ALA A 100 -2.56 9.76 9.85
N HIS A 101 -1.72 8.81 10.26
CA HIS A 101 -0.83 8.94 11.42
C HIS A 101 0.21 10.05 11.20
N PHE A 102 0.94 10.05 10.08
CA PHE A 102 1.90 11.11 9.78
C PHE A 102 1.25 12.49 9.69
N LYS A 103 0.08 12.58 9.05
CA LYS A 103 -0.70 13.83 8.99
C LYS A 103 -1.19 14.23 10.39
N GLN A 104 -1.54 13.34 11.30
CA GLN A 104 -1.93 13.76 12.65
C GLN A 104 -0.73 14.20 13.49
N THR A 105 0.38 13.49 13.42
CA THR A 105 1.57 13.74 14.23
C THR A 105 2.35 14.97 13.77
N TYR A 106 2.44 15.21 12.45
CA TYR A 106 3.34 16.22 11.88
C TYR A 106 2.61 17.39 11.17
N ARG A 107 1.27 17.39 11.00
CA ARG A 107 0.51 18.52 10.38
C ARG A 107 0.30 19.73 11.31
N GLY A 108 1.07 19.84 12.39
CA GLY A 108 0.99 20.93 13.35
C GLY A 108 2.00 22.06 13.16
N GLN A 109 2.91 21.96 12.18
CA GLN A 109 4.01 22.92 12.03
C GLN A 109 4.03 23.49 10.61
N ALA A 110 3.12 24.44 10.37
CA ALA A 110 3.23 25.44 9.32
C ALA A 110 3.81 26.73 9.92
#